data_AF-A0A8I6S9R4-F1
#
_entry.id   AF-A0A8I6S9R4-F1
#
_cell.length_a   1.000
_cell.length_b   1.000
_cell.length_c   1.000
_cell.angle_alpha   90.00
_cell.angle_beta   90.00
_cell.angle_gamma   90.00
#
_symmetry.space_group_name_H-M   'P 1'
#
loop_
_entity.id
_entity.type
_entity.pdbx_description
1 polymer ?
#
loop_
_entity_poly.entity_id
_entity_poly.type
_entity_poly.pdbx_seq_one_letter_code
_entity_poly.pdbx_strand_id
1 'polypeptide(L)'
;MGDYQRLLTDADADVQHNTLDNSRQNVYYVKPLYNCHKITFASSILFFILVFLFIWVVPCNVYPCVKKDTDITWDKTLNGLELKGRMHLVGGNLIAILRGAKWGKTQGNRFPPPQGGGVIALLGKTGEELYWLPLTALPRYIDCSVLDLVVNGVKACLVVGEGGYIAALNPITGLVEWKVVANKKDHLPQPHDVDVPLLIPDIDGDGLRDLVTLSRYTSGHHRLIFISAKTGNVIKHPSLKPECSLVSDLTYDFRSSTLFYTCSNKITSKIESYKLSDIKSTYLNSLGQVLIPDEERKRFEERNNFAGEHKVIVSNNGTCPHDCYVSVNVTDSNNKTIWYYHSDRTYIMYPVPLHFKHSITGFLLKLWKWNTPSEKQHSSYDGVTVELIKERIVLITFNKSGIMHVVNASQIDIIQLCYDNECQPHLSFQTQSALIADLSGDGTQDLVSYFVTYKPSTEDPLSAVNEDSIKDWVLESRVKVVRLEAELPKLYEAVSTY
;
A
#
# COMPACT_ATOMS: atom_id res chain seq x y z
N MET A 1 8.72 -26.33 -36.76
CA MET A 1 8.96 -25.35 -37.85
C MET A 1 9.69 -24.17 -37.25
N GLY A 2 10.86 -23.81 -37.82
CA GLY A 2 11.78 -22.74 -37.38
C GLY A 2 12.79 -23.24 -36.34
N ASP A 3 13.97 -23.79 -36.64
CA ASP A 3 15.14 -23.27 -37.40
C ASP A 3 15.70 -21.95 -36.89
N TYR A 4 16.91 -21.97 -36.31
CA TYR A 4 18.03 -21.02 -36.49
C TYR A 4 19.31 -21.70 -35.91
N GLN A 5 20.23 -22.24 -36.72
CA GLN A 5 21.29 -21.65 -37.56
C GLN A 5 22.64 -21.49 -36.83
N ARG A 6 23.67 -22.07 -37.45
CA ARG A 6 25.05 -22.24 -36.97
C ARG A 6 25.94 -21.22 -37.69
N LEU A 7 26.81 -20.52 -36.96
CA LEU A 7 27.86 -19.67 -37.54
C LEU A 7 29.19 -20.45 -37.55
N LEU A 8 29.68 -20.70 -38.75
CA LEU A 8 31.07 -21.02 -39.07
C LEU A 8 31.83 -19.70 -39.19
N THR A 9 33.11 -19.71 -38.79
CA THR A 9 34.05 -18.63 -39.09
C THR A 9 35.16 -19.19 -39.95
N ASP A 10 35.47 -18.41 -41.00
CA ASP A 10 36.48 -18.65 -41.99
C ASP A 10 37.89 -18.54 -41.38
N ALA A 11 38.75 -19.47 -41.76
CA ALA A 11 40.19 -19.25 -41.81
C ALA A 11 40.68 -19.89 -43.10
N ASP A 12 40.67 -19.10 -44.16
CA ASP A 12 41.33 -19.45 -45.41
C ASP A 12 42.85 -19.38 -45.25
N ALA A 13 43.47 -20.24 -46.06
CA ALA A 13 44.88 -20.51 -46.21
C ALA A 13 45.73 -19.27 -46.51
N ASP A 14 47.04 -19.38 -46.22
CA ASP A 14 47.98 -19.09 -47.31
C ASP A 14 49.36 -19.77 -47.18
N VAL A 15 49.89 -20.10 -48.37
CA VAL A 15 51.30 -20.24 -48.79
C VAL A 15 52.10 -21.56 -48.59
N GLN A 16 52.16 -22.28 -49.73
CA GLN A 16 53.30 -22.94 -50.41
C GLN A 16 54.17 -24.01 -49.71
N HIS A 17 54.11 -25.22 -50.29
CA HIS A 17 55.20 -26.19 -50.27
C HIS A 17 55.93 -26.20 -51.63
N ASN A 18 57.22 -25.88 -51.62
CA ASN A 18 58.18 -26.28 -52.67
C ASN A 18 59.11 -27.36 -52.11
N THR A 19 59.00 -28.54 -52.74
CA THR A 19 60.03 -29.49 -53.17
C THR A 19 61.39 -29.68 -52.47
N LEU A 20 61.72 -30.98 -52.45
CA LEU A 20 63.03 -31.65 -52.56
C LEU A 20 63.83 -32.05 -51.30
N ASP A 21 63.75 -33.35 -51.05
CA ASP A 21 64.88 -34.30 -51.11
C ASP A 21 65.70 -34.66 -49.85
N ASN A 22 65.93 -35.97 -49.82
CA ASN A 22 67.03 -36.73 -49.24
C ASN A 22 67.19 -36.93 -47.71
N SER A 23 66.97 -38.21 -47.36
CA SER A 23 67.82 -39.06 -46.52
C SER A 23 68.40 -38.48 -45.22
N ARG A 24 67.96 -39.04 -44.09
CA ARG A 24 68.82 -39.71 -43.09
C ARG A 24 67.96 -40.15 -41.90
N GLN A 25 67.93 -41.47 -41.66
CA GLN A 25 67.56 -42.00 -40.35
C GLN A 25 68.54 -41.42 -39.33
N ASN A 26 68.03 -40.65 -38.37
CA ASN A 26 68.72 -40.38 -37.11
C ASN A 26 67.71 -40.57 -35.98
N VAL A 27 67.95 -41.63 -35.22
CA VAL A 27 67.29 -41.96 -33.97
C VAL A 27 67.53 -40.82 -32.98
N TYR A 28 66.50 -40.04 -32.67
CA TYR A 28 66.58 -39.05 -31.60
C TYR A 28 66.14 -39.70 -30.28
N TYR A 29 67.13 -39.93 -29.42
CA TYR A 29 66.95 -40.25 -28.01
C TYR A 29 66.06 -39.16 -27.35
N VAL A 30 64.89 -39.54 -26.87
CA VAL A 30 64.04 -38.66 -26.04
C VAL A 30 64.74 -38.47 -24.70
N LYS A 31 65.21 -37.25 -24.46
CA LYS A 31 65.86 -36.84 -23.22
C LYS A 31 64.90 -37.09 -22.04
N PRO A 32 65.29 -37.80 -20.98
CA PRO A 32 64.39 -38.01 -19.85
C PRO A 32 64.03 -36.67 -19.22
N LEU A 33 62.71 -36.41 -19.10
CA LEU A 33 62.16 -35.23 -18.45
C LEU A 33 62.82 -34.98 -17.09
N TYR A 34 63.34 -33.77 -16.91
CA TYR A 34 63.98 -33.30 -15.67
C TYR A 34 63.02 -33.53 -14.48
N ASN A 35 63.53 -33.97 -13.33
CA ASN A 35 62.70 -34.41 -12.20
C ASN A 35 61.66 -33.36 -11.75
N CYS A 36 61.94 -32.07 -11.93
CA CYS A 36 60.99 -30.99 -11.66
C CYS A 36 59.72 -31.04 -12.51
N HIS A 37 59.81 -31.46 -13.78
CA HIS A 37 58.65 -31.56 -14.68
C HIS A 37 57.75 -32.75 -14.31
N LYS A 38 58.33 -33.82 -13.75
CA LYS A 38 57.56 -34.96 -13.23
C LYS A 38 56.78 -34.57 -11.97
N ILE A 39 57.39 -33.74 -11.12
CA ILE A 39 56.76 -33.23 -9.89
C ILE A 39 55.62 -32.26 -10.22
N THR A 40 55.81 -31.34 -11.17
CA THR A 40 54.74 -30.40 -11.57
C THR A 40 53.58 -31.11 -12.25
N PHE A 41 53.84 -32.12 -13.09
CA PHE A 41 52.80 -32.93 -13.72
C PHE A 41 52.02 -33.78 -12.70
N ALA A 42 52.72 -34.41 -11.74
CA ALA A 42 52.08 -35.16 -10.67
C ALA A 42 51.24 -34.24 -9.77
N SER A 43 51.75 -33.03 -9.47
CA SER A 43 51.02 -32.03 -8.69
C SER A 43 49.78 -31.52 -9.41
N SER A 44 49.82 -31.31 -10.74
CA SER A 44 48.63 -30.89 -11.50
C SER A 44 47.54 -31.97 -11.52
N ILE A 45 47.94 -33.24 -11.61
CA ILE A 45 46.99 -34.36 -11.54
C ILE A 45 46.36 -34.46 -10.15
N LEU A 46 47.17 -34.32 -9.09
CA LEU A 46 46.68 -34.35 -7.72
C LEU A 46 45.68 -33.22 -7.45
N PHE A 47 45.96 -32.01 -7.96
CA PHE A 47 45.08 -30.87 -7.84
C PHE A 47 43.76 -31.09 -8.58
N PHE A 48 43.82 -31.69 -9.78
CA PHE A 48 42.63 -32.02 -10.56
C PHE A 48 41.75 -33.06 -9.85
N ILE A 49 42.37 -34.08 -9.23
CA ILE A 49 41.66 -35.10 -8.44
C ILE A 49 41.02 -34.48 -7.19
N LEU A 50 41.72 -33.58 -6.49
CA LEU A 50 41.17 -32.85 -5.33
C LEU A 50 39.97 -31.99 -5.71
N VAL A 51 40.05 -31.25 -6.81
CA VAL A 51 38.93 -30.45 -7.33
C VAL A 51 37.75 -31.35 -7.71
N PHE A 52 38.02 -32.48 -8.37
CA PHE A 52 36.99 -33.43 -8.76
C PHE A 52 36.31 -34.07 -7.53
N LEU A 53 37.08 -34.45 -6.51
CA LEU A 53 36.55 -34.91 -5.22
C LEU A 53 35.73 -33.82 -4.52
N PHE A 54 36.16 -32.55 -4.57
CA PHE A 54 35.41 -31.46 -3.93
C PHE A 54 34.08 -31.18 -4.64
N ILE A 55 34.02 -31.32 -5.97
CA ILE A 55 32.80 -31.10 -6.76
C ILE A 55 31.83 -32.30 -6.67
N TRP A 56 32.36 -33.54 -6.63
CA TRP A 56 31.55 -34.76 -6.76
C TRP A 56 31.37 -35.56 -5.47
N VAL A 57 32.28 -35.43 -4.50
CA VAL A 57 32.26 -36.19 -3.23
C VAL A 57 31.83 -35.35 -2.05
N VAL A 58 31.93 -34.02 -2.10
CA VAL A 58 31.23 -33.17 -1.13
C VAL A 58 29.77 -33.08 -1.56
N PRO A 59 28.84 -33.78 -0.89
CA PRO A 59 27.43 -33.65 -1.23
C PRO A 59 27.03 -32.19 -1.02
N CYS A 60 26.31 -31.60 -1.99
CA CYS A 60 25.69 -30.28 -1.90
C CYS A 60 24.62 -30.17 -0.77
N ASN A 61 24.67 -31.02 0.26
CA ASN A 61 23.73 -31.09 1.37
C ASN A 61 24.30 -30.59 2.70
N VAL A 62 25.52 -30.02 2.74
CA VAL A 62 26.06 -29.45 4.01
C VAL A 62 25.43 -28.10 4.35
N TYR A 63 24.78 -27.46 3.38
CA TYR A 63 23.79 -26.42 3.63
C TYR A 63 22.55 -26.78 2.82
N PRO A 64 21.49 -27.32 3.42
CA PRO A 64 20.19 -27.12 2.83
C PRO A 64 20.02 -25.60 2.77
N CYS A 65 20.11 -25.03 1.56
CA CYS A 65 19.43 -23.77 1.28
C CYS A 65 17.95 -24.10 1.47
N VAL A 66 17.51 -24.06 2.73
CA VAL A 66 16.11 -24.08 3.09
C VAL A 66 15.59 -22.80 2.46
N LYS A 67 15.00 -22.91 1.27
CA LYS A 67 13.93 -22.00 0.89
C LYS A 67 12.95 -22.12 2.05
N LYS A 68 12.99 -21.12 2.94
CA LYS A 68 11.94 -20.93 3.92
C LYS A 68 10.74 -20.52 3.09
N ASP A 69 10.03 -21.50 2.53
CA ASP A 69 8.62 -21.34 2.18
C ASP A 69 7.91 -21.18 3.52
N THR A 70 8.01 -19.97 4.09
CA THR A 70 7.10 -19.56 5.15
C THR A 70 5.82 -19.23 4.42
N ASP A 71 4.89 -20.17 4.39
CA ASP A 71 3.53 -19.90 3.95
C ASP A 71 2.94 -18.82 4.87
N ILE A 72 2.83 -17.59 4.37
CA ILE A 72 2.34 -16.45 5.14
C ILE A 72 0.83 -16.38 4.95
N THR A 73 0.11 -17.12 5.80
CA THR A 73 -1.34 -17.04 5.90
C THR A 73 -1.73 -16.96 7.36
N TRP A 74 -2.42 -15.90 7.76
CA TRP A 74 -2.89 -15.69 9.13
C TRP A 74 -4.13 -14.80 9.17
N ASP A 75 -4.87 -14.89 10.28
CA ASP A 75 -6.06 -14.07 10.58
C ASP A 75 -5.96 -13.57 12.03
N LYS A 76 -6.17 -12.27 12.22
CA LYS A 76 -6.06 -11.57 13.50
C LYS A 76 -7.32 -10.75 13.77
N THR A 77 -7.98 -11.06 14.88
CA THR A 77 -9.12 -10.27 15.39
C THR A 77 -8.66 -9.25 16.43
N LEU A 78 -9.09 -8.00 16.27
CA LEU A 78 -8.92 -6.89 17.19
C LEU A 78 -10.30 -6.48 17.73
N ASN A 79 -10.50 -6.63 19.03
CA ASN A 79 -11.79 -6.37 19.68
C ASN A 79 -11.92 -4.91 20.12
N GLY A 80 -13.13 -4.37 20.06
CA GLY A 80 -13.51 -3.02 20.50
C GLY A 80 -13.00 -1.90 19.61
N LEU A 81 -12.54 -2.21 18.39
CA LEU A 81 -11.80 -1.30 17.52
C LEU A 81 -12.27 -1.38 16.08
N GLU A 82 -12.21 -0.24 15.40
CA GLU A 82 -12.41 -0.11 13.96
C GLU A 82 -11.13 0.38 13.31
N LEU A 83 -10.55 -0.48 12.46
CA LEU A 83 -9.47 -0.10 11.55
C LEU A 83 -9.98 0.83 10.45
N LYS A 84 -9.15 1.80 10.07
CA LYS A 84 -9.48 2.80 9.05
C LYS A 84 -8.42 2.88 7.95
N GLY A 85 -8.91 3.06 6.72
CA GLY A 85 -8.11 3.40 5.56
C GLY A 85 -7.17 2.28 5.12
N ARG A 86 -6.11 2.68 4.41
CA ARG A 86 -5.09 1.75 3.92
C ARG A 86 -4.15 1.31 5.04
N MET A 87 -3.76 0.04 5.02
CA MET A 87 -2.62 -0.43 5.80
C MET A 87 -1.31 -0.15 5.06
N HIS A 88 -0.28 0.29 5.77
CA HIS A 88 1.04 0.54 5.22
C HIS A 88 2.02 -0.55 5.64
N LEU A 89 2.81 -1.08 4.69
CA LEU A 89 3.89 -2.02 4.99
C LEU A 89 5.21 -1.25 5.08
N VAL A 90 5.81 -1.22 6.28
CA VAL A 90 7.10 -0.54 6.51
C VAL A 90 7.98 -1.41 7.38
N GLY A 91 9.17 -1.77 6.89
CA GLY A 91 10.12 -2.60 7.64
C GLY A 91 9.56 -3.97 8.08
N GLY A 92 8.59 -4.53 7.34
CA GLY A 92 7.90 -5.77 7.70
C GLY A 92 6.69 -5.59 8.64
N ASN A 93 6.39 -4.36 9.06
CA ASN A 93 5.25 -4.05 9.92
C ASN A 93 4.07 -3.53 9.10
N LEU A 94 2.88 -4.04 9.39
CA LEU A 94 1.61 -3.52 8.90
C LEU A 94 1.09 -2.46 9.86
N ILE A 95 1.01 -1.21 9.40
CA ILE A 95 0.64 -0.05 10.20
C ILE A 95 -0.71 0.46 9.73
N ALA A 96 -1.61 0.71 10.68
CA ALA A 96 -2.94 1.23 10.40
C ALA A 96 -3.40 2.21 11.49
N ILE A 97 -4.27 3.13 11.11
CA ILE A 97 -4.99 3.97 12.07
C ILE A 97 -6.31 3.31 12.49
N LEU A 98 -6.76 3.65 13.68
CA LEU A 98 -7.96 3.07 14.26
C LEU A 98 -8.76 4.06 15.12
N ARG A 99 -10.01 3.70 15.41
CA ARG A 99 -10.84 4.31 16.45
C ARG A 99 -11.47 3.24 17.35
N GLY A 100 -11.84 3.63 18.57
CA GLY A 100 -12.65 2.80 19.47
C GLY A 100 -14.08 2.58 18.98
N ALA A 101 -14.74 1.58 19.55
CA ALA A 101 -16.17 1.34 19.36
C ALA A 101 -17.00 2.50 19.92
N LYS A 102 -17.97 2.98 19.13
CA LYS A 102 -18.97 3.99 19.53
C LYS A 102 -20.09 3.35 20.36
N TRP A 103 -20.44 2.10 20.06
CA TRP A 103 -21.52 1.35 20.70
C TRP A 103 -21.04 -0.01 21.20
N GLY A 104 -21.86 -0.64 22.03
CA GLY A 104 -21.60 -1.96 22.59
C GLY A 104 -20.50 -2.01 23.64
N LYS A 105 -19.95 -3.21 23.85
CA LYS A 105 -19.02 -3.53 24.92
C LYS A 105 -17.63 -2.96 24.62
N THR A 106 -17.27 -1.92 25.36
CA THR A 106 -15.93 -1.32 25.36
C THR A 106 -14.99 -2.15 26.23
N GLN A 107 -14.42 -3.22 25.67
CA GLN A 107 -13.44 -4.03 26.40
C GLN A 107 -12.17 -3.20 26.67
N GLY A 108 -11.90 -2.90 27.94
CA GLY A 108 -10.60 -2.40 28.44
C GLY A 108 -10.07 -1.17 27.72
N ASN A 109 -10.52 0.02 28.16
CA ASN A 109 -10.18 1.40 27.76
C ASN A 109 -8.76 1.72 27.20
N ARG A 110 -8.25 1.06 26.15
CA ARG A 110 -7.02 1.52 25.45
C ARG A 110 -7.30 2.73 24.57
N PHE A 111 -8.52 2.83 24.01
CA PHE A 111 -8.95 3.94 23.15
C PHE A 111 -10.39 4.33 23.52
N PRO A 112 -10.61 5.08 24.61
CA PRO A 112 -11.96 5.36 25.11
C PRO A 112 -12.75 6.23 24.12
N PRO A 113 -13.98 5.85 23.74
CA PRO A 113 -14.84 6.71 22.91
C PRO A 113 -15.21 8.01 23.64
N PRO A 114 -15.62 9.08 22.93
CA PRO A 114 -15.80 9.19 21.48
C PRO A 114 -14.52 9.60 20.71
N GLN A 115 -13.46 10.01 21.43
CA GLN A 115 -12.24 10.61 20.87
C GLN A 115 -11.06 9.63 20.78
N GLY A 116 -11.22 8.42 21.33
CA GLY A 116 -10.22 7.37 21.36
C GLY A 116 -9.90 6.86 19.97
N GLY A 117 -8.67 7.13 19.52
CA GLY A 117 -8.10 6.57 18.31
C GLY A 117 -6.59 6.61 18.36
N GLY A 118 -5.98 5.98 17.37
CA GLY A 118 -4.53 5.91 17.33
C GLY A 118 -3.99 5.06 16.21
N VAL A 119 -2.78 4.56 16.43
CA VAL A 119 -2.05 3.74 15.46
C VAL A 119 -1.77 2.38 16.08
N ILE A 120 -1.92 1.34 15.27
CA ILE A 120 -1.49 -0.02 15.59
C ILE A 120 -0.43 -0.46 14.59
N ALA A 121 0.54 -1.24 15.06
CA ALA A 121 1.43 -2.00 14.21
C ALA A 121 1.29 -3.51 14.47
N LEU A 122 1.14 -4.26 13.40
CA LEU A 122 1.15 -5.72 13.39
C LEU A 122 2.38 -6.22 12.64
N LEU A 123 3.01 -7.30 13.10
CA LEU A 123 4.07 -7.94 12.35
C LEU A 123 3.49 -8.61 11.10
N GLY A 124 3.90 -8.19 9.92
CA GLY A 124 3.30 -8.63 8.65
C GLY A 124 3.35 -10.14 8.42
N LYS A 125 4.38 -10.82 8.96
CA LYS A 125 4.55 -12.27 8.80
C LYS A 125 3.66 -13.12 9.72
N THR A 126 3.22 -12.59 10.86
CA THR A 126 2.55 -13.40 11.91
C THR A 126 1.24 -12.81 12.43
N GLY A 127 0.98 -11.52 12.18
CA GLY A 127 -0.15 -10.79 12.76
C GLY A 127 0.02 -10.45 14.24
N GLU A 128 1.22 -10.65 14.81
CA GLU A 128 1.51 -10.31 16.20
C GLU A 128 1.45 -8.79 16.42
N GLU A 129 0.86 -8.36 17.54
CA GLU A 129 0.78 -6.94 17.90
C GLU A 129 2.13 -6.44 18.38
N LEU A 130 2.72 -5.49 17.66
CA LEU A 130 4.02 -4.90 18.02
C LEU A 130 3.85 -3.74 18.99
N TYR A 131 2.99 -2.79 18.65
CA TYR A 131 2.69 -1.65 19.51
C TYR A 131 1.32 -1.05 19.23
N TRP A 132 0.86 -0.30 20.24
CA TRP A 132 -0.35 0.49 20.22
C TRP A 132 0.01 1.92 20.63
N LEU A 133 -0.33 2.89 19.79
CA LEU A 133 -0.06 4.29 20.04
C LEU A 133 -1.37 5.07 20.15
N PRO A 134 -1.86 5.36 21.37
CA PRO A 134 -2.98 6.28 21.57
C PRO A 134 -2.59 7.70 21.16
N LEU A 135 -3.43 8.34 20.36
CA LEU A 135 -3.25 9.72 19.93
C LEU A 135 -4.20 10.64 20.69
N THR A 136 -3.80 11.92 20.82
CA THR A 136 -4.61 12.94 21.51
C THR A 136 -5.77 13.46 20.66
N ALA A 137 -5.82 13.09 19.38
CA ALA A 137 -6.88 13.43 18.44
C ALA A 137 -7.19 12.22 17.57
N LEU A 138 -8.43 12.13 17.08
CA LEU A 138 -8.84 11.03 16.22
C LEU A 138 -8.06 11.08 14.89
N PRO A 139 -7.30 10.04 14.53
CA PRO A 139 -6.62 10.00 13.25
C PRO A 139 -7.63 9.86 12.12
N ARG A 140 -7.39 10.64 11.06
CA ARG A 140 -8.15 10.64 9.80
C ARG A 140 -7.34 10.06 8.66
N TYR A 141 -6.03 10.28 8.67
CA TYR A 141 -5.12 9.86 7.63
C TYR A 141 -3.76 9.50 8.21
N ILE A 142 -3.12 8.50 7.60
CA ILE A 142 -1.72 8.15 7.83
C ILE A 142 -1.08 7.90 6.47
N ASP A 143 0.17 8.31 6.32
CA ASP A 143 0.99 7.91 5.18
C ASP A 143 2.42 7.61 5.61
N CYS A 144 2.84 6.39 5.31
CA CYS A 144 4.21 5.93 5.51
C CYS A 144 4.97 5.72 4.20
N SER A 145 4.36 6.00 3.06
CA SER A 145 4.84 5.61 1.73
C SER A 145 5.26 6.80 0.87
N VAL A 146 4.41 7.82 0.73
CA VAL A 146 4.52 8.84 -0.34
C VAL A 146 5.47 9.97 0.03
N LEU A 147 5.48 10.39 1.29
CA LEU A 147 6.17 11.63 1.67
C LEU A 147 7.69 11.50 1.84
N ASP A 148 8.29 10.30 1.72
CA ASP A 148 9.73 10.04 2.00
C ASP A 148 10.27 10.84 3.20
N LEU A 149 9.42 10.98 4.21
CA LEU A 149 9.70 11.78 5.38
C LEU A 149 10.75 11.03 6.19
N VAL A 150 11.91 11.63 6.39
CA VAL A 150 12.99 11.04 7.19
C VAL A 150 13.21 11.91 8.41
N VAL A 151 13.01 11.32 9.58
CA VAL A 151 13.25 11.97 10.87
C VAL A 151 14.31 11.16 11.61
N ASN A 152 15.37 11.82 12.07
CA ASN A 152 16.49 11.18 12.76
C ASN A 152 17.11 9.99 12.00
N GLY A 153 17.13 10.05 10.66
CA GLY A 153 17.69 9.01 9.79
C GLY A 153 16.78 7.81 9.54
N VAL A 154 15.53 7.82 10.02
CA VAL A 154 14.54 6.75 9.81
C VAL A 154 13.35 7.29 9.03
N LYS A 155 12.82 6.49 8.09
CA LYS A 155 11.57 6.82 7.38
C LYS A 155 10.42 6.86 8.39
N ALA A 156 9.76 8.00 8.51
CA ALA A 156 8.66 8.25 9.42
C ALA A 156 7.31 8.19 8.68
N CYS A 157 6.24 7.85 9.39
CA CYS A 157 4.88 8.05 8.89
C CYS A 157 4.35 9.40 9.34
N LEU A 158 3.66 10.09 8.46
CA LEU A 158 2.92 11.29 8.80
C LEU A 158 1.48 10.90 9.16
N VAL A 159 1.01 11.35 10.33
CA VAL A 159 -0.37 11.17 10.77
C VAL A 159 -1.07 12.52 10.82
N VAL A 160 -2.27 12.56 10.24
CA VAL A 160 -3.16 13.72 10.27
C VAL A 160 -4.47 13.32 10.95
N GLY A 161 -4.91 14.14 11.90
CA GLY A 161 -6.11 13.91 12.69
C GLY A 161 -7.09 15.07 12.67
N GLU A 162 -8.09 14.99 13.52
CA GLU A 162 -9.03 16.08 13.79
C GLU A 162 -8.37 17.26 14.51
N GLY A 163 -8.97 18.45 14.43
CA GLY A 163 -8.49 19.65 15.13
C GLY A 163 -7.12 20.15 14.68
N GLY A 164 -6.70 19.81 13.45
CA GLY A 164 -5.38 20.15 12.93
C GLY A 164 -4.23 19.31 13.47
N TYR A 165 -4.51 18.15 14.06
CA TYR A 165 -3.46 17.27 14.56
C TYR A 165 -2.56 16.80 13.42
N ILE A 166 -1.25 17.04 13.54
CA ILE A 166 -0.23 16.56 12.60
C ILE A 166 0.96 16.06 13.44
N ALA A 167 1.42 14.83 13.17
CA ALA A 167 2.56 14.25 13.85
C ALA A 167 3.36 13.31 12.94
N ALA A 168 4.68 13.25 13.16
CA ALA A 168 5.53 12.22 12.58
C ALA A 168 5.78 11.12 13.60
N LEU A 169 5.60 9.88 13.16
CA LEU A 169 5.85 8.69 13.97
C LEU A 169 6.91 7.80 13.35
N ASN A 170 7.64 7.11 14.21
CA ASN A 170 8.55 6.05 13.82
C ASN A 170 7.76 4.75 13.62
N PRO A 171 7.72 4.19 12.39
CA PRO A 171 6.94 2.99 12.06
C PRO A 171 7.45 1.70 12.71
N ILE A 172 8.69 1.72 13.20
CA ILE A 172 9.32 0.54 13.80
C ILE A 172 9.12 0.54 15.32
N THR A 173 9.34 1.68 15.97
CA THR A 173 9.29 1.78 17.44
C THR A 173 7.94 2.24 17.98
N GLY A 174 7.09 2.83 17.14
CA GLY A 174 5.82 3.43 17.56
C GLY A 174 5.97 4.74 18.33
N LEU A 175 7.16 5.34 18.33
CA LEU A 175 7.42 6.62 19.00
C LEU A 175 6.97 7.79 18.12
N VAL A 176 6.37 8.81 18.75
CA VAL A 176 6.10 10.10 18.10
C VAL A 176 7.39 10.92 18.13
N GLU A 177 8.01 11.10 16.97
CA GLU A 177 9.26 11.85 16.83
C GLU A 177 9.02 13.36 17.04
N TRP A 178 7.93 13.86 16.46
CA TRP A 178 7.43 15.20 16.73
C TRP A 178 5.94 15.29 16.46
N LYS A 179 5.31 16.31 17.05
CA LYS A 179 3.95 16.74 16.74
C LYS A 179 3.96 18.23 16.49
N VAL A 180 3.10 18.72 15.61
CA VAL A 180 3.00 20.16 15.37
C VAL A 180 2.52 20.84 16.64
N VAL A 181 3.37 21.68 17.20
CA VAL A 181 3.05 22.53 18.35
C VAL A 181 2.95 23.96 17.86
N ALA A 182 1.76 24.55 17.98
CA ALA A 182 1.61 25.98 17.74
C ALA A 182 2.45 26.75 18.77
N ASN A 183 3.23 27.73 18.31
CA ASN A 183 4.03 28.56 19.20
C ASN A 183 3.11 29.24 20.21
N LYS A 184 3.37 29.03 21.52
CA LYS A 184 2.54 29.58 22.61
C LYS A 184 2.40 31.11 22.56
N LYS A 185 3.34 31.79 21.89
CA LYS A 185 3.36 33.24 21.69
C LYS A 185 2.35 33.72 20.64
N ASP A 186 1.96 32.87 19.70
CA ASP A 186 1.16 33.28 18.53
C ASP A 186 -0.35 33.16 18.76
N HIS A 187 -0.80 32.65 19.93
CA HIS A 187 -2.20 32.47 20.31
C HIS A 187 -3.08 31.93 19.16
N LEU A 188 -2.51 31.02 18.36
CA LEU A 188 -3.18 30.46 17.19
C LEU A 188 -4.37 29.62 17.68
N PRO A 189 -5.61 29.89 17.22
CA PRO A 189 -6.71 28.99 17.49
C PRO A 189 -6.40 27.59 16.93
N GLN A 190 -7.14 26.58 17.36
CA GLN A 190 -7.10 25.28 16.69
C GLN A 190 -7.92 25.38 15.40
N PRO A 191 -7.39 24.89 14.26
CA PRO A 191 -8.18 24.84 13.04
C PRO A 191 -9.26 23.76 13.15
N HIS A 192 -10.35 23.95 12.42
CA HIS A 192 -11.36 22.91 12.28
C HIS A 192 -10.80 21.71 11.50
N ASP A 193 -10.01 21.98 10.46
CA ASP A 193 -9.44 20.95 9.60
C ASP A 193 -8.14 21.42 8.95
N VAL A 194 -7.31 20.44 8.58
CA VAL A 194 -6.08 20.60 7.79
C VAL A 194 -6.04 19.56 6.69
N ASP A 195 -5.47 19.94 5.55
CA ASP A 195 -5.20 19.01 4.46
C ASP A 195 -4.00 18.12 4.80
N VAL A 196 -3.84 17.03 4.04
CA VAL A 196 -2.61 16.22 4.09
C VAL A 196 -1.44 17.11 3.65
N PRO A 197 -0.40 17.30 4.49
CA PRO A 197 0.72 18.15 4.14
C PRO A 197 1.47 17.66 2.90
N LEU A 198 1.89 18.61 2.07
CA LEU A 198 2.79 18.40 0.94
C LEU A 198 4.23 18.62 1.36
N LEU A 199 5.14 17.88 0.73
CA LEU A 199 6.57 18.06 0.90
C LEU A 199 7.10 19.14 -0.05
N ILE A 200 7.84 20.10 0.48
CA ILE A 200 8.45 21.22 -0.23
C ILE A 200 9.97 21.25 0.00
N PRO A 201 10.74 22.01 -0.80
CA PRO A 201 12.15 22.22 -0.51
C PRO A 201 12.40 22.75 0.90
N ASP A 202 13.62 22.53 1.40
CA ASP A 202 14.10 23.06 2.68
C ASP A 202 14.00 24.60 2.69
N ILE A 203 13.20 25.15 3.60
CA ILE A 203 13.01 26.60 3.75
C ILE A 203 13.60 27.14 5.06
N ASP A 204 13.87 26.31 6.07
CA ASP A 204 14.52 26.74 7.31
C ASP A 204 16.06 26.59 7.27
N GLY A 205 16.57 25.77 6.35
CA GLY A 205 17.99 25.51 6.09
C GLY A 205 18.58 24.43 6.99
N ASP A 206 17.77 23.50 7.50
CA ASP A 206 18.21 22.43 8.40
C ASP A 206 18.71 21.14 7.70
N GLY A 207 18.66 21.13 6.36
CA GLY A 207 19.12 20.05 5.49
C GLY A 207 18.04 19.02 5.12
N LEU A 208 16.80 19.20 5.58
CA LEU A 208 15.67 18.33 5.24
C LEU A 208 14.58 19.12 4.52
N ARG A 209 13.82 18.43 3.66
CA ARG A 209 12.65 19.00 3.00
C ARG A 209 11.57 19.32 4.03
N ASP A 210 10.84 20.41 3.85
CA ASP A 210 9.81 20.87 4.78
C ASP A 210 8.40 20.49 4.34
N LEU A 211 7.41 20.73 5.20
CA LEU A 211 6.01 20.44 4.94
C LEU A 211 5.21 21.73 4.81
N VAL A 212 4.17 21.69 3.97
CA VAL A 212 3.16 22.76 3.88
C VAL A 212 1.75 22.18 3.79
N THR A 213 0.81 22.78 4.50
CA THR A 213 -0.60 22.39 4.44
C THR A 213 -1.55 23.59 4.47
N LEU A 214 -2.76 23.40 3.95
CA LEU A 214 -3.87 24.31 4.14
C LEU A 214 -4.54 24.05 5.48
N SER A 215 -4.76 25.11 6.24
CA SER A 215 -5.43 25.10 7.54
C SER A 215 -6.69 25.95 7.48
N ARG A 216 -7.83 25.33 7.82
CA ARG A 216 -9.17 25.91 7.70
C ARG A 216 -9.73 26.20 9.09
N TYR A 217 -10.00 27.47 9.39
CA TYR A 217 -10.52 27.90 10.70
C TYR A 217 -12.00 28.23 10.63
N THR A 218 -12.38 29.28 9.91
CA THR A 218 -13.78 29.65 9.71
C THR A 218 -13.93 30.17 8.28
N SER A 219 -15.16 30.35 7.82
CA SER A 219 -15.39 30.88 6.47
C SER A 219 -14.64 32.21 6.27
N GLY A 220 -13.77 32.28 5.26
CA GLY A 220 -12.93 33.46 4.99
C GLY A 220 -11.65 33.54 5.82
N HIS A 221 -11.41 32.62 6.75
CA HIS A 221 -10.23 32.63 7.61
C HIS A 221 -9.43 31.32 7.42
N HIS A 222 -8.62 31.32 6.36
CA HIS A 222 -7.77 30.18 6.00
C HIS A 222 -6.30 30.60 6.00
N ARG A 223 -5.39 29.65 6.26
CA ARG A 223 -3.94 29.91 6.32
C ARG A 223 -3.19 28.79 5.64
N LEU A 224 -2.03 29.11 5.07
CA LEU A 224 -1.01 28.09 4.83
C LEU A 224 -0.21 27.93 6.12
N ILE A 225 0.18 26.71 6.45
CA ILE A 225 1.09 26.43 7.57
C ILE A 225 2.31 25.71 7.00
N PHE A 226 3.47 26.31 7.18
CA PHE A 226 4.77 25.74 6.83
C PHE A 226 5.39 25.14 8.09
N ILE A 227 5.84 23.90 8.01
CA ILE A 227 6.26 23.09 9.15
C ILE A 227 7.63 22.50 8.83
N SER A 228 8.58 22.64 9.76
CA SER A 228 9.88 21.98 9.69
C SER A 228 9.66 20.47 9.78
N ALA A 229 10.04 19.71 8.74
CA ALA A 229 9.78 18.27 8.74
C ALA A 229 10.69 17.51 9.70
N LYS A 230 11.80 18.13 10.13
CA LYS A 230 12.73 17.60 11.13
C LYS A 230 12.20 17.71 12.55
N THR A 231 11.55 18.84 12.87
CA THR A 231 11.22 19.20 14.26
C THR A 231 9.72 19.32 14.54
N GLY A 232 8.88 19.43 13.51
CA GLY A 232 7.45 19.71 13.64
C GLY A 232 7.11 21.15 14.01
N ASN A 233 8.11 22.05 14.07
CA ASN A 233 7.87 23.45 14.42
C ASN A 233 7.25 24.20 13.25
N VAL A 234 6.30 25.10 13.55
CA VAL A 234 5.73 26.00 12.54
C VAL A 234 6.75 27.08 12.18
N ILE A 235 7.17 27.09 10.92
CA ILE A 235 8.16 28.04 10.38
C ILE A 235 7.48 29.38 10.08
N LYS A 236 6.35 29.33 9.36
CA LYS A 236 5.52 30.50 9.02
C LYS A 236 4.09 30.08 8.70
N HIS A 237 3.14 31.00 8.87
CA HIS A 237 1.73 30.71 8.63
C HIS A 237 0.96 31.88 7.97
N PRO A 238 1.25 32.20 6.70
CA PRO A 238 0.63 33.35 6.04
C PRO A 238 -0.90 33.15 5.91
N SER A 239 -1.64 34.20 6.28
CA SER A 239 -3.09 34.26 6.06
C SER A 239 -3.40 34.31 4.57
N LEU A 240 -4.38 33.52 4.15
CA LEU A 240 -4.91 33.55 2.79
C LEU A 240 -5.94 34.67 2.63
N LYS A 241 -6.27 34.99 1.39
CA LYS A 241 -7.21 36.07 1.05
C LYS A 241 -8.57 35.84 1.76
N PRO A 242 -9.12 36.85 2.45
CA PRO A 242 -10.34 36.70 3.25
C PRO A 242 -11.60 36.47 2.42
N GLU A 243 -11.53 36.83 1.14
CA GLU A 243 -12.60 36.64 0.16
C GLU A 243 -12.83 35.17 -0.22
N CYS A 244 -11.96 34.23 0.19
CA CYS A 244 -12.11 32.79 -0.07
C CYS A 244 -12.98 32.12 1.01
N SER A 245 -14.20 31.70 0.66
CA SER A 245 -15.06 30.99 1.62
C SER A 245 -14.51 29.61 1.99
N LEU A 246 -13.96 28.89 1.01
CA LEU A 246 -13.32 27.58 1.16
C LEU A 246 -12.01 27.55 0.35
N VAL A 247 -11.03 26.80 0.85
CA VAL A 247 -9.77 26.51 0.13
C VAL A 247 -9.53 25.01 0.06
N SER A 248 -9.01 24.54 -1.07
CA SER A 248 -8.72 23.12 -1.33
C SER A 248 -7.61 22.94 -2.38
N ASP A 249 -7.27 21.68 -2.68
CA ASP A 249 -6.40 21.29 -3.80
C ASP A 249 -5.03 21.97 -3.80
N LEU A 250 -4.38 22.01 -2.63
CA LEU A 250 -3.02 22.51 -2.53
C LEU A 250 -2.10 21.66 -3.42
N THR A 251 -1.28 22.33 -4.22
CA THR A 251 -0.23 21.72 -5.04
C THR A 251 1.01 22.60 -5.03
N TYR A 252 2.18 22.01 -5.34
CA TYR A 252 3.44 22.73 -5.40
C TYR A 252 4.13 22.50 -6.75
N ASP A 253 4.49 23.59 -7.42
CA ASP A 253 5.34 23.56 -8.61
C ASP A 253 6.79 23.85 -8.24
N PHE A 254 7.63 22.80 -8.35
CA PHE A 254 9.06 22.88 -8.10
C PHE A 254 9.79 23.81 -9.07
N ARG A 255 9.31 24.00 -10.31
CA ARG A 255 10.00 24.83 -11.31
C ARG A 255 9.85 26.30 -11.03
N SER A 256 8.63 26.74 -10.73
CA SER A 256 8.33 28.13 -10.40
C SER A 256 8.44 28.44 -8.91
N SER A 257 8.69 27.42 -8.07
CA SER A 257 8.72 27.55 -6.61
C SER A 257 7.46 28.19 -6.05
N THR A 258 6.31 27.79 -6.59
CA THR A 258 5.01 28.41 -6.32
C THR A 258 4.00 27.35 -5.87
N LEU A 259 3.27 27.68 -4.80
CA LEU A 259 2.12 26.91 -4.35
C LEU A 259 0.88 27.37 -5.10
N PHE A 260 0.03 26.43 -5.51
CA PHE A 260 -1.27 26.70 -6.08
C PHE A 260 -2.35 26.07 -5.21
N TYR A 261 -3.46 26.76 -5.06
CA TYR A 261 -4.62 26.24 -4.33
C TYR A 261 -5.92 26.74 -4.97
N THR A 262 -6.98 25.95 -4.85
CA THR A 262 -8.32 26.35 -5.26
C THR A 262 -8.94 27.21 -4.17
N CYS A 263 -9.37 28.42 -4.54
CA CYS A 263 -10.19 29.31 -3.72
C CYS A 263 -11.62 29.27 -4.26
N SER A 264 -12.53 28.74 -3.44
CA SER A 264 -13.95 28.63 -3.77
C SER A 264 -14.77 29.63 -2.98
N ASN A 265 -15.60 30.35 -3.73
CA ASN A 265 -16.68 31.19 -3.22
C ASN A 265 -18.01 30.51 -3.52
N LYS A 266 -19.11 31.00 -2.94
CA LYS A 266 -20.45 30.40 -3.09
C LYS A 266 -20.92 30.22 -4.55
N ILE A 267 -20.25 30.86 -5.52
CA ILE A 267 -20.66 30.93 -6.92
C ILE A 267 -19.54 30.48 -7.87
N THR A 268 -18.26 30.71 -7.53
CA THR A 268 -17.12 30.48 -8.44
C THR A 268 -15.92 29.89 -7.71
N SER A 269 -15.15 29.08 -8.43
CA SER A 269 -13.86 28.55 -7.98
C SER A 269 -12.76 29.12 -8.86
N LYS A 270 -11.69 29.65 -8.24
CA LYS A 270 -10.52 30.23 -8.91
C LYS A 270 -9.23 29.63 -8.34
N ILE A 271 -8.24 29.43 -9.20
CA ILE A 271 -6.90 29.00 -8.76
C ILE A 271 -6.12 30.24 -8.33
N GLU A 272 -5.61 30.21 -7.10
CA GLU A 272 -4.77 31.26 -6.52
C GLU A 272 -3.35 30.70 -6.32
N SER A 273 -2.37 31.59 -6.17
CA SER A 273 -0.97 31.20 -6.04
C SER A 273 -0.25 31.92 -4.90
N TYR A 274 0.73 31.24 -4.31
CA TYR A 274 1.61 31.77 -3.27
C TYR A 274 3.06 31.43 -3.63
N LYS A 275 3.85 32.46 -3.97
CA LYS A 275 5.25 32.28 -4.37
C LYS A 275 6.16 32.21 -3.14
N LEU A 276 7.04 31.22 -3.08
CA LEU A 276 8.06 31.13 -2.02
C LEU A 276 9.20 32.09 -2.37
N SER A 277 9.33 33.19 -1.63
CA SER A 277 10.39 34.20 -1.84
C SER A 277 11.75 33.82 -1.22
N ASP A 278 11.78 32.87 -0.27
CA ASP A 278 12.92 32.65 0.64
C ASP A 278 13.50 31.23 0.56
N ILE A 279 13.59 30.63 -0.63
CA ILE A 279 14.29 29.34 -0.76
C ILE A 279 15.79 29.63 -0.69
N LYS A 280 16.46 29.17 0.37
CA LYS A 280 17.93 29.26 0.47
C LYS A 280 18.53 28.50 -0.71
N SER A 281 19.22 29.24 -1.58
CA SER A 281 19.74 28.81 -2.90
C SER A 281 20.69 27.60 -2.88
N THR A 282 21.14 27.14 -1.71
CA THR A 282 22.06 26.02 -1.55
C THR A 282 21.51 24.71 -2.15
N TYR A 283 20.18 24.52 -2.16
CA TYR A 283 19.53 23.32 -2.72
C TYR A 283 19.18 23.39 -4.22
N LEU A 284 19.23 24.58 -4.84
CA LEU A 284 18.95 24.68 -6.28
C LEU A 284 20.07 24.05 -7.12
N ASN A 285 21.29 23.96 -6.57
CA ASN A 285 22.46 23.39 -7.25
C ASN A 285 22.56 21.85 -7.10
N SER A 286 21.77 21.22 -6.22
CA SER A 286 21.71 19.76 -6.06
C SER A 286 20.47 19.11 -6.68
N LEU A 287 19.63 19.88 -7.38
CA LEU A 287 18.48 19.37 -8.16
C LEU A 287 18.91 18.67 -9.47
N GLY A 288 20.16 18.22 -9.55
CA GLY A 288 20.59 17.22 -10.52
C GLY A 288 19.95 15.88 -10.18
N GLN A 289 18.81 15.60 -10.80
CA GLN A 289 18.23 14.26 -10.98
C GLN A 289 18.31 13.34 -9.75
N VAL A 290 17.43 13.56 -8.79
CA VAL A 290 16.71 12.40 -8.23
C VAL A 290 15.31 12.47 -8.83
N LEU A 291 15.22 12.00 -10.07
CA LEU A 291 13.95 11.53 -10.59
C LEU A 291 13.57 10.37 -9.67
N ILE A 292 12.61 10.60 -8.77
CA ILE A 292 11.80 9.49 -8.27
C ILE A 292 11.35 8.74 -9.53
N PRO A 293 11.64 7.44 -9.68
CA PRO A 293 11.19 6.70 -10.85
C PRO A 293 9.71 6.98 -11.04
N ASP A 294 9.32 7.51 -12.21
CA ASP A 294 7.93 7.84 -12.51
C ASP A 294 7.02 6.60 -12.28
N GLU A 295 7.56 5.39 -12.30
CA GLU A 295 6.85 4.14 -11.99
C GLU A 295 6.34 4.02 -10.54
N GLU A 296 7.09 4.50 -9.52
CA GLU A 296 6.61 4.45 -8.13
C GLU A 296 5.61 5.58 -7.85
N ARG A 297 5.86 6.78 -8.39
CA ARG A 297 4.96 7.92 -8.26
C ARG A 297 3.63 7.71 -9.01
N LYS A 298 3.67 7.15 -10.22
CA LYS A 298 2.46 6.77 -10.99
C LYS A 298 1.69 5.60 -10.37
N ARG A 299 2.35 4.73 -9.57
CA ARG A 299 1.64 3.72 -8.77
C ARG A 299 0.72 4.29 -7.70
N PHE A 300 0.97 5.51 -7.24
CA PHE A 300 0.30 6.08 -6.07
C PHE A 300 -0.47 7.39 -6.32
N GLU A 301 -0.10 8.19 -7.33
CA GLU A 301 -0.80 9.46 -7.66
C GLU A 301 -1.76 9.35 -8.84
N GLU A 302 -1.59 8.38 -9.73
CA GLU A 302 -2.58 8.05 -10.77
C GLU A 302 -3.40 6.86 -10.28
N ARG A 303 -4.73 6.94 -10.42
CA ARG A 303 -5.63 5.80 -10.21
C ARG A 303 -5.20 4.72 -11.20
N ASN A 304 -4.32 3.81 -10.76
CA ASN A 304 -3.79 2.73 -11.59
C ASN A 304 -4.89 1.72 -11.85
N ASN A 305 -5.75 2.12 -12.77
CA ASN A 305 -6.86 1.39 -13.31
C ASN A 305 -6.40 0.40 -14.38
N PHE A 306 -5.09 0.25 -14.59
CA PHE A 306 -4.49 -0.61 -15.60
C PHE A 306 -3.79 -1.79 -14.94
N ALA A 307 -3.94 -2.96 -15.56
CA ALA A 307 -3.19 -4.17 -15.23
C ALA A 307 -2.80 -4.86 -16.53
N GLY A 308 -1.55 -4.64 -16.95
CA GLY A 308 -1.08 -5.03 -18.28
C GLY A 308 -1.81 -4.22 -19.36
N GLU A 309 -2.40 -4.92 -20.31
CA GLU A 309 -3.16 -4.32 -21.43
C GLU A 309 -4.63 -4.02 -21.08
N HIS A 310 -5.08 -4.40 -19.89
CA HIS A 310 -6.47 -4.27 -19.49
C HIS A 310 -6.66 -3.05 -18.60
N LYS A 311 -7.87 -2.48 -18.66
CA LYS A 311 -8.27 -1.34 -17.85
C LYS A 311 -9.58 -1.63 -17.13
N VAL A 312 -9.68 -1.26 -15.86
CA VAL A 312 -10.92 -1.31 -15.07
C VAL A 312 -11.42 0.11 -14.79
N ILE A 313 -12.68 0.36 -15.07
CA ILE A 313 -13.35 1.62 -14.77
C ILE A 313 -14.48 1.31 -13.81
N VAL A 314 -14.48 2.01 -12.68
CA VAL A 314 -15.45 1.83 -11.61
C VAL A 314 -16.15 3.16 -11.34
N SER A 315 -17.48 3.12 -11.27
CA SER A 315 -18.32 4.24 -10.89
C SER A 315 -19.25 3.85 -9.74
N ASN A 316 -19.14 4.60 -8.64
CA ASN A 316 -20.13 4.61 -7.56
C ASN A 316 -21.01 5.85 -7.74
N ASN A 317 -22.33 5.64 -7.83
CA ASN A 317 -23.31 6.70 -7.99
C ASN A 317 -24.35 6.60 -6.88
N GLY A 318 -24.97 7.74 -6.51
CA GLY A 318 -25.96 7.82 -5.44
C GLY A 318 -25.36 7.76 -4.02
N THR A 319 -26.21 7.62 -3.01
CA THR A 319 -25.84 7.61 -1.59
C THR A 319 -26.28 6.29 -0.93
N CYS A 320 -25.31 5.50 -0.46
CA CYS A 320 -25.64 4.28 0.26
C CYS A 320 -26.18 4.61 1.65
N PRO A 321 -27.14 3.84 2.19
CA PRO A 321 -27.60 2.52 1.71
C PRO A 321 -28.79 2.55 0.73
N HIS A 322 -29.41 3.71 0.50
CA HIS A 322 -30.74 3.78 -0.11
C HIS A 322 -30.75 3.77 -1.63
N ASP A 323 -30.04 4.71 -2.27
CA ASP A 323 -30.15 4.99 -3.71
C ASP A 323 -28.82 4.85 -4.45
N CYS A 324 -27.84 4.17 -3.84
CA CYS A 324 -26.56 3.93 -4.50
C CYS A 324 -26.57 2.75 -5.47
N TYR A 325 -25.75 2.83 -6.50
CA TYR A 325 -25.48 1.72 -7.40
C TYR A 325 -24.05 1.80 -7.93
N VAL A 326 -23.54 0.65 -8.36
CA VAL A 326 -22.23 0.52 -8.97
C VAL A 326 -22.34 0.10 -10.43
N SER A 327 -21.42 0.58 -11.26
CA SER A 327 -21.06 -0.05 -12.53
C SER A 327 -19.55 -0.25 -12.63
N VAL A 328 -19.16 -1.42 -13.15
CA VAL A 328 -17.77 -1.79 -13.40
C VAL A 328 -17.63 -2.22 -14.85
N ASN A 329 -16.71 -1.58 -15.55
CA ASN A 329 -16.38 -1.88 -16.93
C ASN A 329 -14.91 -2.27 -17.01
N VAL A 330 -14.62 -3.44 -17.57
CA VAL A 330 -13.26 -3.86 -17.89
C VAL A 330 -13.10 -3.80 -19.40
N THR A 331 -12.06 -3.12 -19.87
CA THR A 331 -11.74 -2.98 -21.28
C THR A 331 -10.39 -3.60 -21.62
N ASP A 332 -10.25 -4.02 -22.87
CA ASP A 332 -8.97 -4.45 -23.47
C ASP A 332 -8.13 -3.24 -23.97
N SER A 333 -7.00 -3.52 -24.62
CA SER A 333 -6.11 -2.53 -25.23
C SER A 333 -6.74 -1.68 -26.33
N ASN A 334 -7.84 -2.15 -26.94
CA ASN A 334 -8.61 -1.44 -27.95
C ASN A 334 -9.76 -0.62 -27.35
N ASN A 335 -9.80 -0.47 -26.01
CA ASN A 335 -10.90 0.13 -25.26
C ASN A 335 -12.26 -0.57 -25.48
N LYS A 336 -12.26 -1.83 -25.90
CA LYS A 336 -13.49 -2.62 -26.02
C LYS A 336 -13.83 -3.24 -24.67
N THR A 337 -15.06 -3.07 -24.22
CA THR A 337 -15.54 -3.71 -22.98
C THR A 337 -15.58 -5.23 -23.14
N ILE A 338 -14.83 -5.93 -22.29
CA ILE A 338 -14.77 -7.40 -22.24
C ILE A 338 -15.53 -7.97 -21.03
N TRP A 339 -15.78 -7.15 -20.02
CA TRP A 339 -16.61 -7.51 -18.87
C TRP A 339 -17.34 -6.30 -18.30
N TYR A 340 -18.58 -6.53 -17.88
CA TYR A 340 -19.48 -5.53 -17.31
C TYR A 340 -20.15 -6.09 -16.06
N TYR A 341 -20.24 -5.27 -15.01
CA TYR A 341 -20.98 -5.60 -13.81
C TYR A 341 -21.77 -4.40 -13.31
N HIS A 342 -23.00 -4.65 -12.85
CA HIS A 342 -23.86 -3.65 -12.27
C HIS A 342 -24.61 -4.24 -11.08
N SER A 343 -24.76 -3.46 -10.01
CA SER A 343 -25.51 -3.86 -8.83
C SER A 343 -26.03 -2.65 -8.09
N ASP A 344 -27.31 -2.70 -7.71
CA ASP A 344 -27.94 -1.70 -6.86
C ASP A 344 -27.57 -1.90 -5.39
N ARG A 345 -27.71 -0.82 -4.62
CA ARG A 345 -27.42 -0.73 -3.17
C ARG A 345 -26.08 -1.34 -2.84
N THR A 346 -25.10 -1.00 -3.67
CA THR A 346 -23.76 -1.56 -3.65
C THR A 346 -22.75 -0.45 -3.81
N TYR A 347 -21.74 -0.46 -2.95
CA TYR A 347 -20.55 0.37 -3.07
C TYR A 347 -19.36 -0.52 -3.39
N ILE A 348 -18.45 -0.03 -4.22
CA ILE A 348 -17.20 -0.71 -4.54
C ILE A 348 -16.02 0.18 -4.18
N MET A 349 -15.02 -0.44 -3.58
CA MET A 349 -13.77 0.21 -3.24
C MET A 349 -12.94 0.50 -4.49
N TYR A 350 -11.88 1.30 -4.31
CA TYR A 350 -10.91 1.49 -5.37
C TYR A 350 -10.29 0.14 -5.79
N PRO A 351 -10.24 -0.18 -7.10
CA PRO A 351 -9.61 -1.40 -7.58
C PRO A 351 -8.14 -1.47 -7.20
N VAL A 352 -7.69 -2.66 -6.82
CA VAL A 352 -6.25 -2.91 -6.57
C VAL A 352 -5.69 -3.70 -7.76
N PRO A 353 -4.78 -3.13 -8.57
CA PRO A 353 -4.16 -3.85 -9.68
C PRO A 353 -3.25 -4.96 -9.17
N LEU A 354 -3.20 -6.06 -9.91
CA LEU A 354 -2.47 -7.28 -9.59
C LEU A 354 -1.47 -7.59 -10.69
N HIS A 355 -0.24 -7.95 -10.28
CA HIS A 355 0.83 -8.34 -11.19
C HIS A 355 1.61 -9.50 -10.59
N PHE A 356 1.29 -10.72 -11.03
CA PHE A 356 1.95 -11.93 -10.55
C PHE A 356 3.09 -12.36 -11.48
N LYS A 357 4.08 -13.06 -10.92
CA LYS A 357 5.31 -13.46 -11.64
C LYS A 357 5.05 -14.26 -12.93
N HIS A 358 3.95 -15.00 -13.00
CA HIS A 358 3.61 -15.88 -14.13
C HIS A 358 2.92 -15.16 -15.30
N SER A 359 3.13 -13.85 -15.46
CA SER A 359 2.42 -13.01 -16.45
C SER A 359 0.90 -13.02 -16.28
N ILE A 360 0.43 -13.27 -15.05
CA ILE A 360 -0.98 -13.11 -14.70
C ILE A 360 -1.15 -11.68 -14.19
N THR A 361 -2.02 -10.92 -14.87
CA THR A 361 -2.38 -9.56 -14.48
C THR A 361 -3.84 -9.52 -14.07
N GLY A 362 -4.26 -8.55 -13.27
CA GLY A 362 -5.66 -8.49 -12.88
C GLY A 362 -6.02 -7.34 -11.97
N PHE A 363 -7.21 -7.44 -11.40
CA PHE A 363 -7.77 -6.50 -10.46
C PHE A 363 -8.42 -7.23 -9.30
N LEU A 364 -8.23 -6.72 -8.09
CA LEU A 364 -9.02 -7.08 -6.93
C LEU A 364 -10.05 -5.99 -6.68
N LEU A 365 -11.31 -6.39 -6.60
CA LEU A 365 -12.45 -5.54 -6.31
C LEU A 365 -13.07 -5.96 -4.99
N LYS A 366 -13.37 -5.00 -4.13
CA LYS A 366 -14.03 -5.26 -2.86
C LYS A 366 -15.33 -4.45 -2.78
N LEU A 367 -16.45 -5.15 -2.60
CA LEU A 367 -17.80 -4.62 -2.71
C LEU A 367 -18.54 -4.76 -1.39
N TRP A 368 -19.35 -3.76 -1.07
CA TRP A 368 -20.29 -3.73 0.05
C TRP A 368 -21.70 -3.63 -0.51
N LYS A 369 -22.56 -4.60 -0.22
CA LYS A 369 -23.95 -4.62 -0.69
C LYS A 369 -24.92 -4.63 0.48
N TRP A 370 -25.78 -3.63 0.55
CA TRP A 370 -26.80 -3.53 1.59
C TRP A 370 -27.97 -4.46 1.28
N ASN A 371 -28.42 -5.22 2.28
CA ASN A 371 -29.61 -6.05 2.14
C ASN A 371 -30.87 -5.18 2.02
N THR A 372 -31.90 -5.69 1.33
CA THR A 372 -33.22 -5.01 1.33
C THR A 372 -33.76 -4.98 2.75
N PRO A 373 -34.20 -3.81 3.25
CA PRO A 373 -35.08 -3.79 4.40
C PRO A 373 -36.32 -4.60 4.03
N SER A 374 -36.43 -5.82 4.54
CA SER A 374 -37.76 -6.41 4.69
C SER A 374 -38.48 -5.58 5.75
N GLU A 375 -39.79 -5.39 5.63
CA GLU A 375 -40.61 -4.54 6.52
C GLU A 375 -40.48 -4.89 8.03
N LYS A 376 -39.79 -5.99 8.37
CA LYS A 376 -39.43 -6.43 9.73
C LYS A 376 -38.04 -6.00 10.22
N GLN A 377 -37.23 -5.29 9.42
CA GLN A 377 -35.79 -5.05 9.67
C GLN A 377 -35.43 -3.72 10.34
N HIS A 378 -36.39 -2.84 10.61
CA HIS A 378 -36.12 -1.62 11.40
C HIS A 378 -36.56 -1.84 12.85
N SER A 379 -35.87 -2.73 13.55
CA SER A 379 -35.84 -2.64 15.01
C SER A 379 -34.94 -1.45 15.35
N SER A 380 -35.59 -0.32 15.61
CA SER A 380 -34.96 0.89 16.13
C SER A 380 -35.11 0.87 17.64
N TYR A 381 -33.99 0.90 18.36
CA TYR A 381 -33.99 1.09 19.81
C TYR A 381 -33.15 2.34 20.12
N ASP A 382 -33.75 3.29 20.85
CA ASP A 382 -33.12 4.58 21.18
C ASP A 382 -32.42 5.22 19.96
N GLY A 383 -33.08 5.22 18.81
CA GLY A 383 -32.55 5.78 17.55
C GLY A 383 -31.45 4.97 16.87
N VAL A 384 -30.97 3.86 17.45
CA VAL A 384 -29.98 2.97 16.83
C VAL A 384 -30.68 1.96 15.91
N THR A 385 -30.25 1.90 14.65
CA THR A 385 -30.69 0.91 13.65
C THR A 385 -29.57 -0.08 13.34
N VAL A 386 -29.97 -1.30 12.95
CA VAL A 386 -29.04 -2.37 12.54
C VAL A 386 -29.12 -2.52 11.03
N GLU A 387 -27.98 -2.44 10.35
CA GLU A 387 -27.86 -2.70 8.92
C GLU A 387 -27.06 -3.99 8.68
N LEU A 388 -27.55 -4.79 7.74
CA LEU A 388 -26.89 -6.02 7.29
C LEU A 388 -26.30 -5.80 5.90
N ILE A 389 -24.99 -5.96 5.80
CA ILE A 389 -24.22 -5.70 4.60
C ILE A 389 -23.50 -6.99 4.20
N LYS A 390 -23.49 -7.31 2.91
CA LYS A 390 -22.66 -8.37 2.35
C LYS A 390 -21.40 -7.76 1.76
N GLU A 391 -20.27 -8.09 2.35
CA GLU A 391 -18.97 -7.75 1.79
C GLU A 391 -18.47 -8.89 0.88
N ARG A 392 -17.96 -8.55 -0.30
CA ARG A 392 -17.43 -9.50 -1.27
C ARG A 392 -16.09 -9.05 -1.83
N ILE A 393 -15.13 -9.96 -1.93
CA ILE A 393 -13.87 -9.76 -2.66
C ILE A 393 -13.97 -10.54 -3.98
N VAL A 394 -13.91 -9.83 -5.09
CA VAL A 394 -13.94 -10.36 -6.45
C VAL A 394 -12.57 -10.18 -7.08
N LEU A 395 -12.06 -11.26 -7.65
CA LEU A 395 -10.78 -11.30 -8.35
C LEU A 395 -11.05 -11.40 -9.85
N ILE A 396 -10.52 -10.45 -10.63
CA ILE A 396 -10.54 -10.46 -12.09
C ILE A 396 -9.11 -10.68 -12.55
N THR A 397 -8.81 -11.78 -13.23
CA THR A 397 -7.45 -12.13 -13.67
C THR A 397 -7.41 -12.45 -15.14
N PHE A 398 -6.28 -12.15 -15.78
CA PHE A 398 -5.96 -12.40 -17.16
C PHE A 398 -4.70 -13.24 -17.20
N ASN A 399 -4.78 -14.44 -17.78
CA ASN A 399 -3.61 -15.28 -17.95
C ASN A 399 -2.79 -14.85 -19.19
N LYS A 400 -1.63 -15.47 -19.38
CA LYS A 400 -0.74 -15.20 -20.53
C LYS A 400 -1.41 -15.42 -21.90
N SER A 401 -2.42 -16.28 -21.96
CA SER A 401 -3.20 -16.55 -23.17
C SER A 401 -4.30 -15.51 -23.42
N GLY A 402 -4.45 -14.51 -22.54
CA GLY A 402 -5.50 -13.49 -22.60
C GLY A 402 -6.87 -13.95 -22.10
N ILE A 403 -6.98 -15.14 -21.51
CA ILE A 403 -8.24 -15.65 -20.96
C ILE A 403 -8.51 -14.94 -19.64
N MET A 404 -9.73 -14.39 -19.52
CA MET A 404 -10.21 -13.72 -18.33
C MET A 404 -10.92 -14.70 -17.40
N HIS A 405 -10.58 -14.65 -16.11
CA HIS A 405 -11.28 -15.35 -15.04
C HIS A 405 -11.81 -14.35 -14.03
N VAL A 406 -13.09 -14.48 -13.67
CA VAL A 406 -13.74 -13.69 -12.62
C VAL A 406 -14.16 -14.63 -11.50
N VAL A 407 -13.57 -14.44 -10.32
CA VAL A 407 -13.75 -15.35 -9.18
C VAL A 407 -14.22 -14.59 -7.96
N ASN A 408 -15.20 -15.14 -7.25
CA ASN A 408 -15.55 -14.68 -5.90
C ASN A 408 -14.58 -15.29 -4.90
N ALA A 409 -13.59 -14.52 -4.44
CA ALA A 409 -12.53 -15.00 -3.57
C ALA A 409 -12.94 -15.04 -2.09
N SER A 410 -13.87 -14.18 -1.67
CA SER A 410 -14.38 -14.13 -0.30
C SER A 410 -15.75 -13.46 -0.24
N GLN A 411 -16.61 -13.94 0.66
CA GLN A 411 -17.87 -13.28 1.00
C GLN A 411 -18.14 -13.41 2.49
N ILE A 412 -18.49 -12.29 3.14
CA ILE A 412 -18.78 -12.23 4.57
C ILE A 412 -19.97 -11.31 4.85
N ASP A 413 -20.69 -11.57 5.93
CA ASP A 413 -21.75 -10.70 6.42
C ASP A 413 -21.17 -9.71 7.44
N ILE A 414 -21.52 -8.44 7.26
CA ILE A 414 -21.13 -7.31 8.09
C ILE A 414 -22.40 -6.75 8.74
N ILE A 415 -22.40 -6.77 10.07
CA ILE A 415 -23.39 -6.09 10.90
C ILE A 415 -22.86 -4.69 11.23
N GLN A 416 -23.66 -3.68 10.89
CA GLN A 416 -23.40 -2.27 11.12
C GLN A 416 -24.48 -1.69 12.04
N LEU A 417 -24.05 -0.86 12.99
CA LEU A 417 -24.94 -0.09 13.86
C LEU A 417 -24.93 1.37 13.42
N CYS A 418 -26.10 2.00 13.36
CA CYS A 418 -26.27 3.38 12.91
C CYS A 418 -27.14 4.18 13.88
N TYR A 419 -26.78 5.43 14.19
CA TYR A 419 -27.58 6.36 14.98
C TYR A 419 -27.46 7.75 14.37
N ASP A 420 -28.57 8.43 14.11
CA ASP A 420 -28.61 9.80 13.55
C ASP A 420 -27.70 9.98 12.30
N ASN A 421 -27.81 9.04 11.35
CA ASN A 421 -27.00 8.93 10.11
C ASN A 421 -25.50 8.65 10.31
N GLU A 422 -25.03 8.48 11.54
CA GLU A 422 -23.68 8.02 11.83
C GLU A 422 -23.65 6.51 11.99
N CYS A 423 -22.83 5.82 11.20
CA CYS A 423 -22.72 4.37 11.23
C CYS A 423 -21.33 3.86 11.64
N GLN A 424 -21.30 2.66 12.22
CA GLN A 424 -20.10 1.90 12.54
C GLN A 424 -20.30 0.41 12.22
N PRO A 425 -19.39 -0.23 11.46
CA PRO A 425 -18.26 0.36 10.73
C PRO A 425 -18.68 1.43 9.72
N HIS A 426 -17.86 2.46 9.52
CA HIS A 426 -18.15 3.55 8.61
C HIS A 426 -17.60 3.24 7.22
N LEU A 427 -18.44 3.36 6.18
CA LEU A 427 -18.08 3.01 4.80
C LEU A 427 -16.80 3.72 4.32
N SER A 428 -16.66 5.02 4.59
CA SER A 428 -15.50 5.81 4.16
C SER A 428 -14.17 5.25 4.69
N PHE A 429 -14.17 4.59 5.84
CA PHE A 429 -12.98 3.98 6.45
C PHE A 429 -12.63 2.63 5.84
N GLN A 430 -13.55 2.01 5.10
CA GLN A 430 -13.35 0.73 4.47
C GLN A 430 -12.93 0.88 3.00
N THR A 431 -12.99 2.09 2.42
CA THR A 431 -12.71 2.38 1.00
C THR A 431 -11.33 1.96 0.49
N GLN A 432 -10.37 1.73 1.40
CA GLN A 432 -9.01 1.29 1.11
C GLN A 432 -8.56 0.12 2.02
N SER A 433 -9.50 -0.72 2.46
CA SER A 433 -9.26 -1.85 3.38
C SER A 433 -8.55 -3.08 2.77
N ALA A 434 -7.82 -2.91 1.66
CA ALA A 434 -7.04 -3.97 1.02
C ALA A 434 -5.70 -3.45 0.51
N LEU A 435 -4.65 -4.27 0.62
CA LEU A 435 -3.29 -4.01 0.20
C LEU A 435 -2.72 -5.27 -0.45
N ILE A 436 -1.96 -5.08 -1.52
CA ILE A 436 -1.13 -6.12 -2.12
C ILE A 436 0.33 -5.77 -1.82
N ALA A 437 1.06 -6.69 -1.19
CA ALA A 437 2.45 -6.49 -0.82
C ALA A 437 3.20 -7.82 -0.69
N ASP A 438 4.52 -7.81 -0.84
CA ASP A 438 5.37 -8.96 -0.56
C ASP A 438 5.80 -8.93 0.92
N LEU A 439 5.11 -9.71 1.76
CA LEU A 439 5.40 -9.75 3.20
C LEU A 439 6.57 -10.67 3.53
N SER A 440 6.85 -11.63 2.65
CA SER A 440 7.86 -12.67 2.88
C SER A 440 9.25 -12.23 2.45
N GLY A 441 9.34 -11.33 1.46
CA GLY A 441 10.56 -10.94 0.76
C GLY A 441 10.95 -11.91 -0.36
N ASP A 442 10.08 -12.84 -0.74
CA ASP A 442 10.32 -13.84 -1.78
C ASP A 442 9.94 -13.33 -3.19
N GLY A 443 9.39 -12.12 -3.28
CA GLY A 443 8.89 -11.45 -4.48
C GLY A 443 7.48 -11.86 -4.90
N THR A 444 6.80 -12.76 -4.18
CA THR A 444 5.39 -13.09 -4.42
C THR A 444 4.48 -12.06 -3.74
N GLN A 445 3.31 -11.83 -4.32
CA GLN A 445 2.36 -10.86 -3.80
C GLN A 445 1.33 -11.50 -2.86
N ASP A 446 1.25 -10.98 -1.63
CA ASP A 446 0.28 -11.35 -0.61
C ASP A 446 -0.87 -10.35 -0.56
N LEU A 447 -2.08 -10.86 -0.34
CA LEU A 447 -3.26 -10.05 -0.07
C LEU A 447 -3.41 -9.83 1.42
N VAL A 448 -3.28 -8.58 1.83
CA VAL A 448 -3.69 -8.10 3.15
C VAL A 448 -5.02 -7.42 3.00
N SER A 449 -6.05 -7.90 3.70
CA SER A 449 -7.34 -7.21 3.76
C SER A 449 -7.88 -7.24 5.18
N TYR A 450 -8.73 -6.27 5.51
CA TYR A 450 -9.44 -6.30 6.77
C TYR A 450 -10.91 -5.96 6.58
N PHE A 451 -11.73 -6.37 7.53
CA PHE A 451 -13.11 -5.95 7.63
C PHE A 451 -13.46 -5.67 9.09
N VAL A 452 -14.54 -4.93 9.29
CA VAL A 452 -14.99 -4.53 10.62
C VAL A 452 -16.46 -4.86 10.75
N THR A 453 -16.89 -5.42 11.87
CA THR A 453 -18.29 -5.79 12.08
C THR A 453 -18.63 -5.85 13.57
N TYR A 454 -19.89 -5.59 13.91
CA TYR A 454 -20.40 -5.93 15.23
C TYR A 454 -20.72 -7.43 15.33
N LYS A 455 -20.29 -8.04 16.42
CA LYS A 455 -20.64 -9.41 16.78
C LYS A 455 -21.74 -9.39 17.85
N PRO A 456 -22.95 -9.86 17.54
CA PRO A 456 -24.02 -9.99 18.52
C PRO A 456 -23.74 -11.11 19.52
N SER A 457 -24.33 -11.01 20.70
CA SER A 457 -24.31 -12.05 21.74
C SER A 457 -25.21 -13.25 21.40
N THR A 458 -26.16 -13.08 20.47
CA THR A 458 -27.15 -14.07 20.03
C THR A 458 -26.97 -14.44 18.54
N GLU A 459 -27.44 -15.62 18.14
CA GLU A 459 -27.26 -16.14 16.77
C GLU A 459 -28.05 -15.37 15.70
N ASP A 460 -29.18 -14.76 16.05
CA ASP A 460 -29.95 -13.89 15.14
C ASP A 460 -29.84 -12.42 15.57
N PRO A 461 -29.14 -11.57 14.80
CA PRO A 461 -28.93 -10.17 15.13
C PRO A 461 -30.20 -9.32 15.02
N LEU A 462 -31.19 -9.75 14.23
CA LEU A 462 -32.41 -8.97 13.98
C LEU A 462 -33.51 -9.23 15.02
N SER A 463 -33.59 -10.44 15.57
CA SER A 463 -34.56 -10.77 16.64
C SER A 463 -34.11 -10.32 18.03
N ALA A 464 -32.84 -9.95 18.20
CA ALA A 464 -32.25 -9.62 19.49
C ALA A 464 -32.16 -8.11 19.77
N VAL A 465 -32.71 -7.22 18.95
CA VAL A 465 -32.54 -5.77 19.13
C VAL A 465 -33.38 -5.27 20.32
N ASN A 466 -32.81 -5.29 21.52
CA ASN A 466 -33.29 -4.66 22.73
C ASN A 466 -32.11 -4.04 23.52
N GLU A 467 -32.39 -3.15 24.47
CA GLU A 467 -31.38 -2.31 25.16
C GLU A 467 -30.21 -3.10 25.76
N ASP A 468 -30.50 -4.24 26.38
CA ASP A 468 -29.51 -5.04 27.09
C ASP A 468 -28.61 -5.82 26.12
N SER A 469 -29.11 -6.16 24.93
CA SER A 469 -28.32 -6.94 23.97
C SER A 469 -27.26 -6.09 23.26
N ILE A 470 -27.57 -4.87 22.80
CA ILE A 470 -26.60 -4.05 22.05
C ILE A 470 -25.40 -3.70 22.94
N LYS A 471 -25.62 -3.46 24.25
CA LYS A 471 -24.55 -3.21 25.22
C LYS A 471 -23.54 -4.36 25.30
N ASP A 472 -23.97 -5.58 24.99
CA ASP A 472 -23.11 -6.77 24.97
C ASP A 472 -22.42 -7.03 23.62
N TRP A 473 -22.82 -6.33 22.55
CA TRP A 473 -22.23 -6.52 21.23
C TRP A 473 -20.78 -6.04 21.22
N VAL A 474 -19.91 -6.79 20.56
CA VAL A 474 -18.48 -6.46 20.47
C VAL A 474 -18.16 -6.07 19.05
N LEU A 475 -17.59 -4.88 18.86
CA LEU A 475 -17.00 -4.50 17.59
C LEU A 475 -15.72 -5.31 17.34
N GLU A 476 -15.59 -5.94 16.19
CA GLU A 476 -14.39 -6.70 15.80
C GLU A 476 -13.82 -6.14 14.49
N SER A 477 -12.53 -5.83 14.46
CA SER A 477 -11.77 -5.67 13.23
C SER A 477 -10.96 -6.93 12.98
N ARG A 478 -11.13 -7.58 11.82
CA ARG A 478 -10.37 -8.78 11.46
C ARG A 478 -9.44 -8.50 10.29
N VAL A 479 -8.14 -8.72 10.50
CA VAL A 479 -7.08 -8.57 9.48
C VAL A 479 -6.71 -9.96 9.00
N LYS A 480 -6.79 -10.18 7.69
CA LYS A 480 -6.48 -11.44 7.03
C LYS A 480 -5.37 -11.25 6.02
N VAL A 481 -4.37 -12.12 6.09
CA VAL A 481 -3.29 -12.24 5.11
C VAL A 481 -3.41 -13.57 4.39
N VAL A 482 -3.39 -13.53 3.06
CA VAL A 482 -3.48 -14.70 2.19
C VAL A 482 -2.44 -14.59 1.08
N ARG A 483 -1.69 -15.67 0.85
CA ARG A 483 -0.80 -15.79 -0.32
C ARG A 483 -1.62 -15.98 -1.60
N LEU A 484 -2.03 -14.88 -2.21
CA LEU A 484 -3.00 -14.88 -3.31
C LEU A 484 -2.52 -15.70 -4.51
N GLU A 485 -1.23 -15.59 -4.89
CA GLU A 485 -0.65 -16.35 -6.00
C GLU A 485 -0.74 -17.87 -5.82
N ALA A 486 -0.57 -18.37 -4.59
CA ALA A 486 -0.61 -19.80 -4.30
C ALA A 486 -2.06 -20.35 -4.32
N GLU A 487 -3.06 -19.50 -4.08
CA GLU A 487 -4.46 -19.88 -4.05
C GLU A 487 -5.15 -19.80 -5.43
N LEU A 488 -4.54 -19.15 -6.43
CA LEU A 488 -5.12 -19.01 -7.77
C LEU A 488 -5.55 -20.34 -8.43
N PRO A 489 -4.77 -21.43 -8.40
CA PRO A 489 -5.17 -22.67 -9.05
C PRO A 489 -6.47 -23.24 -8.45
N LYS A 490 -6.59 -23.23 -7.12
CA LYS A 490 -7.79 -23.69 -6.41
C LYS A 490 -9.02 -22.84 -6.77
N LEU A 491 -8.81 -21.52 -6.89
CA LEU A 491 -9.84 -20.57 -7.28
C LEU A 491 -10.33 -20.80 -8.72
N TYR A 492 -9.43 -21.15 -9.65
CA TYR A 492 -9.81 -21.46 -11.03
C TYR A 492 -10.51 -22.81 -11.16
N GLU A 493 -10.05 -23.84 -10.44
CA GLU A 493 -10.70 -25.15 -10.41
C GLU A 493 -12.15 -25.04 -9.94
N ALA A 494 -12.38 -24.30 -8.83
CA ALA A 494 -13.72 -24.09 -8.28
C ALA A 494 -14.71 -23.44 -9.25
N VAL A 495 -14.22 -22.61 -10.18
CA VAL A 495 -15.05 -21.97 -11.22
C VAL A 495 -15.22 -22.85 -12.45
N SER A 496 -14.25 -23.73 -12.76
CA SER A 496 -14.31 -24.65 -13.90
C SER A 496 -15.24 -25.86 -13.71
N THR A 497 -15.59 -26.18 -12.46
CA THR A 497 -16.51 -27.27 -12.10
C THR A 497 -17.99 -26.90 -12.19
N TYR A 498 -18.30 -25.69 -12.64
CA TYR A 498 -19.65 -25.19 -12.94
C TYR A 498 -19.70 -24.69 -14.38
#